data_AF-A0A7V2RSS7-F1
#
_entry.id   AF-A0A7V2RSS7-F1
#
_cell.length_a   1.000
_cell.length_b   1.000
_cell.length_c   1.000
_cell.angle_alpha   90.00
_cell.angle_beta   90.00
_cell.angle_gamma   90.00
#
_symmetry.space_group_name_H-M   'P 1'
#
loop_
_entity.id
_entity.type
_entity.pdbx_description
1 polymer ?
#
loop_
_entity_poly.entity_id
_entity_poly.type
_entity_poly.pdbx_seq_one_letter_code
_entity_poly.pdbx_strand_id
1 'polypeptide(L)'
;MARRLMRTGAPDAEWTTGVLDLRANCSKVRRRHNIGKRRVNFRLRAAIFDLDGTLVETLPDIHAVLAELFAEEGLAVPDPEQVRRMIGDGARMLLVRALETAGRDTTEEAIDRLHRRFVALYERHPCRYSAPFPGAVECLRHLRERGVRLGVCTNKPQRASEQLLDALGLAPYFSVVIGGDRAVRRKPDPEHPRAVLAALG
;
A
#
# COMPACT_ATOMS: atom_id res chain seq x y z
N MET A 1 -5.39 -4.89 -7.96
CA MET A 1 -5.77 -6.24 -7.51
C MET A 1 -5.10 -6.48 -6.15
N ALA A 2 -5.83 -6.48 -5.05
CA ALA A 2 -5.26 -6.45 -3.70
C ALA A 2 -4.68 -7.82 -3.27
N ARG A 3 -3.42 -7.87 -2.84
CA ARG A 3 -2.78 -9.08 -2.30
C ARG A 3 -2.86 -9.06 -0.77
N ARG A 4 -3.46 -10.11 -0.18
CA ARG A 4 -3.59 -10.30 1.27
C ARG A 4 -2.63 -11.39 1.74
N LEU A 5 -2.08 -11.21 2.94
CA LEU A 5 -1.44 -12.28 3.72
C LEU A 5 -2.39 -12.70 4.85
N MET A 6 -2.69 -13.99 4.95
CA MET A 6 -3.52 -14.56 6.03
C MET A 6 -2.71 -15.58 6.83
N ARG A 7 -2.84 -15.54 8.16
CA ARG A 7 -2.36 -16.61 9.05
C ARG A 7 -3.56 -17.44 9.51
N THR A 8 -3.53 -18.75 9.25
CA THR A 8 -4.47 -19.73 9.82
C THR A 8 -3.91 -20.23 11.15
N GLY A 9 -4.79 -20.50 12.12
CA GLY A 9 -4.45 -20.60 13.54
C GLY A 9 -3.76 -21.89 14.03
N ALA A 10 -2.71 -22.36 13.36
CA ALA A 10 -1.80 -23.35 13.95
C ALA A 10 -0.41 -22.70 14.22
N PRO A 11 0.35 -23.17 15.23
CA PRO A 11 1.70 -22.65 15.51
C PRO A 11 2.61 -22.68 14.27
N ASP A 12 2.38 -23.67 13.40
CA ASP A 12 3.21 -23.99 12.22
C ASP A 12 2.47 -23.88 10.86
N ALA A 13 1.37 -23.11 10.79
CA ALA A 13 0.62 -22.99 9.53
C ALA A 13 1.33 -22.15 8.46
N GLU A 14 1.56 -22.75 7.28
CA GLU A 14 2.05 -22.08 6.07
C GLU A 14 1.16 -20.91 5.63
N TRP A 15 1.82 -19.85 5.14
CA TRP A 15 1.21 -18.61 4.68
C TRP A 15 0.42 -18.85 3.39
N THR A 16 -0.87 -18.55 3.39
CA THR A 16 -1.65 -18.49 2.15
C THR A 16 -1.79 -17.04 1.70
N THR A 17 -1.22 -16.74 0.53
CA THR A 17 -1.51 -15.51 -0.22
C THR A 17 -2.90 -15.63 -0.81
N GLY A 18 -3.78 -14.68 -0.54
CA GLY A 18 -5.13 -14.64 -1.10
C GLY A 18 -5.37 -13.33 -1.84
N VAL A 19 -5.90 -13.40 -3.05
CA VAL A 19 -6.43 -12.23 -3.75
C VAL A 19 -7.91 -12.09 -3.36
N LEU A 20 -8.27 -10.96 -2.77
CA LEU A 20 -9.68 -10.60 -2.58
C LEU A 20 -10.04 -9.61 -3.69
N ASP A 21 -11.00 -10.00 -4.54
CA ASP A 21 -11.62 -9.06 -5.46
C ASP A 21 -12.55 -8.15 -4.67
N LEU A 22 -12.16 -6.88 -4.51
CA LEU A 22 -12.96 -5.86 -3.83
C LEU A 22 -14.25 -5.51 -4.60
N ARG A 23 -14.39 -5.97 -5.86
CA ARG A 23 -15.66 -5.87 -6.62
C ARG A 23 -16.70 -6.90 -6.17
N ALA A 24 -16.31 -7.92 -5.41
CA ALA A 24 -17.22 -8.94 -4.92
C ALA A 24 -17.69 -8.62 -3.50
N ASN A 25 -18.99 -8.31 -3.40
CA ASN A 25 -19.80 -8.14 -2.20
C ASN A 25 -19.21 -8.81 -0.92
N CYS A 26 -18.83 -7.97 0.07
CA CYS A 26 -18.16 -8.35 1.32
C CYS A 26 -18.99 -9.28 2.24
N SER A 27 -20.26 -9.55 1.87
CA SER A 27 -21.18 -10.43 2.59
C SER A 27 -20.77 -11.92 2.63
N LYS A 28 -19.74 -12.33 1.87
CA LYS A 28 -19.31 -13.75 1.77
C LYS A 28 -17.97 -14.10 2.45
N VAL A 29 -17.53 -13.37 3.48
CA VAL A 29 -16.35 -13.77 4.30
C VAL A 29 -16.71 -14.87 5.31
N ARG A 30 -17.25 -15.98 4.80
CA ARG A 30 -17.31 -17.30 5.43
C ARG A 30 -16.83 -18.31 4.39
N ARG A 31 -15.53 -18.34 4.09
CA ARG A 31 -14.98 -19.39 3.23
C ARG A 31 -14.76 -20.65 4.05
N ARG A 32 -15.63 -21.63 3.80
CA ARG A 32 -15.47 -23.04 4.22
C ARG A 32 -14.26 -23.61 3.47
N HIS A 33 -13.18 -23.95 4.16
CA HIS A 33 -12.08 -24.72 3.57
C HIS A 33 -12.11 -26.13 4.15
N ASN A 34 -12.22 -27.14 3.28
CA ASN A 34 -12.10 -28.55 3.66
C ASN A 34 -10.61 -28.89 3.73
N ILE A 35 -10.01 -28.79 4.92
CA ILE A 35 -8.74 -29.46 5.24
C ILE A 35 -9.13 -30.71 6.02
N GLY A 36 -9.09 -31.88 5.36
CA GLY A 36 -9.27 -33.21 5.95
C GLY A 36 -10.38 -33.35 7.00
N LYS A 37 -11.63 -33.62 6.58
CA LYS A 37 -12.78 -34.06 7.43
C LYS A 37 -13.07 -33.31 8.75
N ARG A 38 -12.40 -32.19 9.07
CA ARG A 38 -12.66 -31.36 10.26
C ARG A 38 -13.12 -29.97 9.84
N ARG A 39 -14.30 -29.57 10.33
CA ARG A 39 -14.84 -28.22 10.12
C ARG A 39 -14.05 -27.24 11.00
N VAL A 40 -12.99 -26.65 10.48
CA VAL A 40 -12.25 -25.59 11.18
C VAL A 40 -12.97 -24.26 10.92
N ASN A 41 -13.54 -23.67 11.97
CA ASN A 41 -14.20 -22.38 11.89
C ASN A 41 -13.13 -21.28 12.03
N PHE A 42 -12.57 -20.82 10.91
CA PHE A 42 -11.59 -19.74 10.94
C PHE A 42 -12.27 -18.39 11.20
N ARG A 43 -12.05 -17.81 12.38
CA ARG A 43 -12.40 -16.42 12.67
C ARG A 43 -11.26 -15.51 12.23
N LEU A 44 -11.55 -14.62 11.29
CA LEU A 44 -10.59 -13.58 10.89
C LEU A 44 -10.38 -12.62 12.07
N ARG A 45 -9.13 -12.50 12.54
CA ARG A 45 -8.77 -11.61 13.67
C ARG A 45 -8.18 -10.28 13.21
N ALA A 46 -7.39 -10.29 12.15
CA ALA A 46 -6.72 -9.11 11.63
C ALA A 46 -6.66 -9.11 10.10
N ALA A 47 -6.64 -7.93 9.49
CA ALA A 47 -6.40 -7.72 8.08
C ALA A 47 -5.38 -6.60 7.88
N ILE A 48 -4.40 -6.85 7.02
CA ILE A 48 -3.35 -5.89 6.67
C ILE A 48 -3.55 -5.49 5.21
N PHE A 49 -3.54 -4.19 4.95
CA PHE A 49 -3.78 -3.62 3.64
C PHE A 49 -2.54 -2.91 3.12
N ASP A 50 -2.31 -3.02 1.83
CA ASP A 50 -1.50 -2.05 1.12
C ASP A 50 -2.32 -0.77 0.84
N LEU A 51 -1.66 0.33 0.48
CA LEU A 51 -2.28 1.63 0.26
C LEU A 51 -2.40 1.95 -1.23
N ASP A 52 -1.28 2.33 -1.86
CA ASP A 52 -1.20 2.77 -3.24
C ASP A 52 -1.65 1.66 -4.21
N GLY A 53 -2.67 1.92 -5.04
CA GLY A 53 -3.21 0.94 -5.98
C GLY A 53 -3.99 -0.21 -5.35
N THR A 54 -4.27 -0.14 -4.04
CA THR A 54 -5.03 -1.14 -3.28
C THR A 54 -6.25 -0.55 -2.60
N LEU A 55 -6.06 0.37 -1.65
CA LEU A 55 -7.15 1.07 -0.99
C LEU A 55 -7.45 2.40 -1.66
N VAL A 56 -6.42 3.06 -2.19
CA VAL A 56 -6.49 4.41 -2.74
C VAL A 56 -5.89 4.41 -4.14
N GLU A 57 -6.58 5.03 -5.09
CA GLU A 57 -6.03 5.36 -6.41
C GLU A 57 -5.15 6.59 -6.25
N THR A 58 -3.85 6.36 -6.02
CA THR A 58 -2.85 7.41 -5.79
C THR A 58 -2.05 7.78 -7.03
N LEU A 59 -2.24 7.08 -8.16
CA LEU A 59 -1.54 7.39 -9.40
C LEU A 59 -1.67 8.87 -9.81
N PRO A 60 -2.86 9.51 -9.75
CA PRO A 60 -2.98 10.90 -10.20
C PRO A 60 -2.08 11.87 -9.42
N ASP A 61 -1.97 11.73 -8.10
CA ASP A 61 -1.09 12.58 -7.28
C ASP A 61 0.38 12.23 -7.48
N ILE A 62 0.72 10.93 -7.56
CA ILE A 62 2.10 10.49 -7.81
C ILE A 62 2.58 11.02 -9.17
N HIS A 63 1.74 10.93 -10.20
CA HIS A 63 2.05 11.42 -11.55
C HIS A 63 2.21 12.94 -11.57
N ALA A 64 1.32 13.68 -10.90
CA ALA A 64 1.42 15.14 -10.82
C ALA A 64 2.73 15.60 -10.13
N VAL A 65 3.11 14.96 -9.02
CA VAL A 65 4.37 15.27 -8.32
C VAL A 65 5.59 14.89 -9.16
N LEU A 66 5.53 13.75 -9.86
CA LEU A 66 6.60 13.34 -10.76
C LEU A 66 6.74 14.30 -11.94
N ALA A 67 5.63 14.80 -12.47
CA ALA A 67 5.62 15.77 -13.56
C ALA A 67 6.25 17.12 -13.15
N GLU A 68 5.92 17.61 -11.95
CA GLU A 68 6.55 18.81 -11.38
C GLU A 68 8.06 18.61 -11.23
N LEU A 69 8.49 17.48 -10.63
CA LEU A 69 9.91 17.17 -10.48
C LEU A 69 10.64 17.05 -11.82
N PHE A 70 10.03 16.40 -12.81
CA PHE A 70 10.65 16.21 -14.12
C PHE A 70 10.76 17.54 -14.88
N ALA A 71 9.77 18.43 -14.74
CA ALA A 71 9.85 19.79 -15.28
C ALA A 71 11.02 20.58 -14.67
N GLU A 72 11.28 20.46 -13.36
CA GLU A 72 12.44 21.09 -12.70
C GLU A 72 13.79 20.60 -13.27
N GLU A 73 13.84 19.36 -13.75
CA GLU A 73 15.03 18.74 -14.35
C GLU A 73 15.09 18.87 -15.88
N GLY A 74 14.14 19.60 -16.50
CA GLY A 74 14.06 19.77 -17.95
C GLY A 74 13.72 18.47 -18.71
N LEU A 75 12.98 17.56 -18.07
CA LEU A 75 12.63 16.24 -18.58
C LEU A 75 11.14 16.13 -18.90
N ALA A 76 10.81 15.28 -19.86
CA ALA A 76 9.44 14.84 -20.09
C ALA A 76 9.08 13.71 -19.10
N VAL A 77 7.98 13.87 -18.37
CA VAL A 77 7.47 12.84 -17.46
C VAL A 77 6.96 11.62 -18.23
N PRO A 78 7.19 10.39 -17.75
CA PRO A 78 6.54 9.20 -18.28
C PRO A 78 5.00 9.32 -18.27
N ASP A 79 4.34 8.62 -19.20
CA ASP A 79 2.88 8.60 -19.25
C ASP A 79 2.27 7.93 -18.00
N PRO A 80 0.99 8.20 -17.67
CA PRO A 80 0.37 7.65 -16.46
C PRO A 80 0.40 6.11 -16.39
N GLU A 81 0.26 5.41 -17.52
CA GLU A 81 0.32 3.94 -17.58
C GLU A 81 1.72 3.41 -17.29
N GLN A 82 2.77 4.08 -17.76
CA GLN A 82 4.16 3.80 -17.40
C GLN A 82 4.38 3.99 -15.91
N VAL A 83 3.99 5.15 -15.36
CA VAL A 83 4.12 5.44 -13.92
C VAL A 83 3.36 4.43 -13.08
N ARG A 84 2.16 3.99 -13.51
CA ARG A 84 1.37 2.96 -12.81
C ARG A 84 2.15 1.66 -12.63
N ARG A 85 2.97 1.26 -13.60
CA ARG A 85 3.81 0.04 -13.51
C ARG A 85 5.03 0.21 -12.62
N MET A 86 5.41 1.44 -12.29
CA MET A 86 6.57 1.76 -11.45
C MET A 86 6.21 1.81 -9.95
N ILE A 87 4.93 1.99 -9.61
CA ILE A 87 4.43 2.10 -8.23
C ILE A 87 4.45 0.74 -7.51
N GLY A 88 4.94 0.73 -6.27
CA GLY A 88 4.87 -0.42 -5.36
C GLY A 88 6.16 -0.63 -4.53
N ASP A 89 7.31 -0.30 -5.10
CA ASP A 89 8.63 -0.52 -4.48
C ASP A 89 9.18 0.73 -3.75
N GLY A 90 8.34 1.74 -3.57
CA GLY A 90 8.67 3.00 -2.91
C GLY A 90 9.16 4.10 -3.86
N ALA A 91 9.20 5.33 -3.35
CA ALA A 91 9.50 6.53 -4.14
C ALA A 91 10.90 6.49 -4.79
N ARG A 92 11.90 5.92 -4.12
CA ARG A 92 13.25 5.80 -4.68
C ARG A 92 13.27 4.97 -5.96
N MET A 93 12.64 3.81 -5.94
CA MET A 93 12.58 2.91 -7.11
C MET A 93 11.69 3.48 -8.22
N LEU A 94 10.63 4.22 -7.86
CA LEU A 94 9.84 5.00 -8.83
C LEU A 94 10.75 5.97 -9.61
N LEU A 95 11.61 6.73 -8.92
CA LEU A 95 12.51 7.70 -9.56
C LEU A 95 13.55 7.03 -10.45
N VAL A 96 14.17 5.93 -10.01
CA VAL A 96 15.10 5.16 -10.84
C VAL A 96 14.45 4.75 -12.16
N ARG A 97 13.29 4.08 -12.08
CA ARG A 97 12.56 3.62 -13.27
C ARG A 97 12.11 4.75 -14.18
N ALA A 98 11.68 5.87 -13.60
CA ALA A 98 11.22 7.04 -14.35
C ALA A 98 12.38 7.72 -15.11
N LEU A 99 13.56 7.84 -14.48
CA LEU A 99 14.75 8.41 -15.11
C LEU A 99 15.32 7.50 -16.19
N GLU A 100 15.36 6.18 -15.95
CA GLU A 100 15.74 5.19 -16.97
C GLU A 100 14.80 5.27 -18.19
N THR A 101 13.50 5.42 -17.96
CA THR A 101 12.50 5.60 -19.04
C THR A 101 12.73 6.89 -19.83
N ALA A 102 13.25 7.93 -19.18
CA ALA A 102 13.64 9.20 -19.81
C ALA A 102 15.06 9.17 -20.41
N GLY A 103 15.75 8.02 -20.43
CA GLY A 103 17.09 7.87 -20.99
C GLY A 103 18.18 8.59 -20.20
N ARG A 104 18.00 8.74 -18.88
CA ARG A 104 18.97 9.40 -17.99
C ARG A 104 19.67 8.38 -17.10
N ASP A 105 20.98 8.60 -16.92
CA ASP A 105 21.76 7.83 -15.96
C ASP A 105 21.32 8.10 -14.51
N THR A 106 21.33 7.05 -13.70
CA THR A 106 20.90 7.09 -12.30
C THR A 106 22.11 6.92 -11.38
N THR A 107 22.78 8.02 -11.03
CA THR A 107 23.78 8.00 -9.95
C THR A 107 23.09 8.03 -8.59
N GLU A 108 23.73 7.46 -7.57
CA GLU A 108 23.17 7.40 -6.21
C GLU A 108 22.90 8.82 -5.65
N GLU A 109 23.81 9.76 -5.91
CA GLU A 109 23.69 11.15 -5.49
C GLU A 109 22.51 11.88 -6.16
N ALA A 110 22.29 11.60 -7.46
CA ALA A 110 21.16 12.17 -8.19
C ALA A 110 19.84 11.63 -7.66
N ILE A 111 19.75 10.32 -7.43
CA ILE A 111 18.56 9.68 -6.86
C ILE A 111 18.30 10.20 -5.44
N ASP A 112 19.32 10.37 -4.60
CA ASP A 112 19.16 10.94 -3.25
C ASP A 112 18.59 12.37 -3.28
N ARG A 113 19.14 13.22 -4.17
CA ARG A 113 18.66 14.59 -4.34
C ARG A 113 17.21 14.61 -4.79
N LEU A 114 16.89 13.86 -5.85
CA LEU A 114 15.55 13.79 -6.43
C LEU A 114 14.54 13.15 -5.48
N HIS A 115 14.94 12.13 -4.71
CA HIS A 115 14.09 11.50 -3.71
C HIS A 115 13.70 12.47 -2.61
N ARG A 116 14.65 13.25 -2.07
CA ARG A 116 14.33 14.30 -1.09
C ARG A 116 13.38 15.35 -1.67
N ARG A 117 13.61 15.77 -2.93
CA ARG A 117 12.74 16.74 -3.60
C ARG A 117 11.34 16.18 -3.83
N PHE A 118 11.23 14.95 -4.34
CA PHE A 118 9.97 14.24 -4.57
C PHE A 118 9.15 14.13 -3.28
N VAL A 119 9.76 13.69 -2.18
CA VAL A 119 9.07 13.58 -0.88
C VAL A 119 8.56 14.95 -0.43
N ALA A 120 9.39 16.00 -0.52
CA ALA A 120 8.98 17.35 -0.14
C ALA A 120 7.82 17.89 -1.01
N LEU A 121 7.81 17.61 -2.31
CA LEU A 121 6.71 17.98 -3.21
C LEU A 121 5.43 17.20 -2.86
N TYR A 122 5.55 15.89 -2.62
CA TYR A 122 4.41 15.04 -2.27
C TYR A 122 3.78 15.44 -0.93
N GLU A 123 4.58 15.76 0.08
CA GLU A 123 4.08 16.17 1.42
C GLU A 123 3.36 17.53 1.42
N ARG A 124 3.61 18.40 0.42
CA ARG A 124 2.87 19.68 0.28
C ARG A 124 1.42 19.45 -0.16
N HIS A 125 1.19 18.44 -0.98
CA HIS A 125 -0.12 18.12 -1.55
C HIS A 125 -0.37 16.61 -1.47
N PRO A 126 -0.53 16.05 -0.26
CA PRO A 126 -0.54 14.59 -0.07
C PRO A 126 -1.74 13.89 -0.70
N CYS A 127 -2.81 14.64 -0.99
CA CYS A 127 -4.08 14.13 -1.52
C CYS A 127 -4.84 15.23 -2.29
N ARG A 128 -4.39 15.59 -3.50
CA ARG A 128 -5.09 16.57 -4.36
C ARG A 128 -6.10 15.89 -5.28
N TYR A 129 -5.75 14.70 -5.77
CA TYR A 129 -6.53 13.94 -6.72
C TYR A 129 -6.78 12.48 -6.28
N SER A 130 -6.06 12.02 -5.25
CA SER A 130 -6.23 10.67 -4.71
C SER A 130 -7.63 10.46 -4.14
N ALA A 131 -8.18 9.27 -4.39
CA ALA A 131 -9.48 8.87 -3.85
C ALA A 131 -9.48 7.38 -3.47
N PRO A 132 -10.25 6.97 -2.46
CA PRO A 132 -10.45 5.55 -2.18
C PRO A 132 -11.04 4.84 -3.39
N PHE A 133 -10.61 3.60 -3.65
CA PHE A 133 -11.27 2.79 -4.67
C PHE A 133 -12.74 2.50 -4.29
N PRO A 134 -13.64 2.36 -5.28
CA PRO A 134 -15.03 1.98 -5.01
C PRO A 134 -15.11 0.71 -4.15
N GLY A 135 -15.89 0.76 -3.07
CA GLY A 135 -16.07 -0.36 -2.13
C GLY A 135 -14.99 -0.48 -1.04
N ALA A 136 -13.91 0.32 -1.09
CA ALA A 136 -12.83 0.23 -0.11
C ALA A 136 -13.30 0.63 1.30
N VAL A 137 -14.00 1.76 1.42
CA VAL A 137 -14.50 2.29 2.71
C VAL A 137 -15.54 1.34 3.31
N GLU A 138 -16.47 0.84 2.50
CA GLU A 138 -17.48 -0.12 2.90
C GLU A 138 -16.85 -1.44 3.38
N CYS A 139 -15.79 -1.90 2.71
CA CYS A 139 -15.03 -3.08 3.12
C CYS A 139 -14.37 -2.87 4.49
N LEU A 140 -13.69 -1.73 4.69
CA LEU A 140 -13.05 -1.38 5.97
C LEU A 140 -14.08 -1.32 7.11
N ARG A 141 -15.22 -0.64 6.89
CA ARG A 141 -16.32 -0.58 7.86
C ARG A 141 -16.84 -1.97 8.22
N HIS A 142 -17.15 -2.79 7.21
CA HIS A 142 -17.67 -4.15 7.39
C HIS A 142 -16.70 -5.08 8.13
N LEU A 143 -15.40 -4.87 8.01
CA LEU A 143 -14.40 -5.65 8.75
C LEU A 143 -14.33 -5.21 10.21
N ARG A 144 -14.37 -3.90 10.48
CA ARG A 144 -14.41 -3.37 11.85
C ARG A 144 -15.66 -3.79 12.62
N GLU A 145 -16.83 -3.75 11.99
CA GLU A 145 -18.10 -4.22 12.57
C GLU A 145 -18.05 -5.70 12.98
N ARG A 146 -17.19 -6.50 12.35
CA ARG A 146 -16.96 -7.91 12.69
C ARG A 146 -15.85 -8.12 13.73
N GLY A 147 -15.30 -7.04 14.28
CA GLY A 147 -14.22 -7.06 15.26
C GLY A 147 -12.86 -7.45 14.65
N VAL A 148 -12.66 -7.24 13.35
CA VAL A 148 -11.36 -7.47 12.70
C VAL A 148 -10.48 -6.25 12.93
N ARG A 149 -9.27 -6.46 13.46
CA ARG A 149 -8.24 -5.41 13.59
C ARG A 149 -7.63 -5.09 12.24
N LEU A 150 -7.49 -3.81 11.89
CA LEU A 150 -6.99 -3.39 10.59
C LEU A 150 -5.67 -2.66 10.73
N GLY A 151 -4.72 -2.99 9.87
CA GLY A 151 -3.45 -2.27 9.75
C GLY A 151 -3.04 -2.01 8.30
N VAL A 152 -2.11 -1.09 8.12
CA VAL A 152 -1.53 -0.74 6.81
C VAL A 152 -0.06 -1.16 6.76
N CYS A 153 0.33 -1.77 5.64
CA CYS A 153 1.69 -2.16 5.28
C CYS A 153 2.02 -1.62 3.88
N THR A 154 2.79 -0.53 3.80
CA THR A 154 3.07 0.16 2.54
C THR A 154 4.55 0.52 2.41
N ASN A 155 5.08 0.51 1.18
CA ASN A 155 6.42 1.03 0.89
C ASN A 155 6.43 2.57 0.74
N LYS A 156 5.27 3.22 0.80
CA LYS A 156 5.15 4.69 0.88
C LYS A 156 5.76 5.18 2.21
N PRO A 157 6.40 6.36 2.25
CA PRO A 157 6.91 6.93 3.50
C PRO A 157 5.81 7.10 4.55
N GLN A 158 6.12 6.84 5.82
CA GLN A 158 5.20 6.82 6.95
C GLN A 158 4.33 8.08 7.00
N ARG A 159 4.98 9.25 7.00
CA ARG A 159 4.30 10.54 7.12
C ARG A 159 3.33 10.78 5.95
N ALA A 160 3.75 10.47 4.73
CA ALA A 160 2.90 10.58 3.54
C ALA A 160 1.71 9.60 3.57
N SER A 161 1.89 8.40 4.16
CA SER A 161 0.79 7.45 4.38
C SER A 161 -0.23 7.96 5.39
N GLU A 162 0.23 8.48 6.52
CA GLU A 162 -0.64 9.02 7.57
C GLU A 162 -1.42 10.23 7.07
N GLN A 163 -0.74 11.20 6.42
CA GLN A 163 -1.38 12.38 5.84
C GLN A 163 -2.45 12.02 4.79
N LEU A 164 -2.18 11.03 3.93
CA LEU A 164 -3.15 10.56 2.95
C LEU A 164 -4.36 9.91 3.62
N LEU A 165 -4.15 9.08 4.64
CA LEU A 165 -5.23 8.44 5.38
C LEU A 165 -6.07 9.47 6.14
N ASP A 166 -5.46 10.49 6.72
CA ASP A 166 -6.17 11.58 7.41
C ASP A 166 -7.00 12.41 6.42
N ALA A 167 -6.40 12.83 5.30
CA ALA A 167 -7.06 13.64 4.28
C ALA A 167 -8.29 12.93 3.67
N LEU A 168 -8.25 11.60 3.58
CA LEU A 168 -9.35 10.78 3.06
C LEU A 168 -10.34 10.30 4.13
N GLY A 169 -10.16 10.67 5.40
CA GLY A 169 -11.00 10.20 6.51
C GLY A 169 -10.87 8.69 6.77
N LEU A 170 -9.77 8.07 6.34
CA LEU A 170 -9.51 6.64 6.47
C LEU A 170 -8.72 6.27 7.73
N ALA A 171 -8.01 7.22 8.34
CA ALA A 171 -7.20 6.97 9.53
C ALA A 171 -7.96 6.28 10.67
N PRO A 172 -9.24 6.63 10.98
CA PRO A 172 -9.98 5.97 12.06
C PRO A 172 -10.24 4.48 11.85
N TYR A 173 -10.04 3.93 10.65
CA TYR A 173 -10.21 2.50 10.41
C TYR A 173 -9.02 1.65 10.87
N PHE A 174 -7.83 2.24 10.97
CA PHE A 174 -6.58 1.50 11.18
C PHE A 174 -6.01 1.76 12.58
N SER A 175 -5.69 0.68 13.29
CA SER A 175 -5.00 0.76 14.58
C SER A 175 -3.47 0.82 14.43
N VAL A 176 -2.94 0.44 13.26
CA VAL A 176 -1.51 0.41 12.97
C VAL A 176 -1.26 0.82 11.53
N VAL A 177 -0.29 1.70 11.30
CA VAL A 177 0.24 2.03 9.98
C VAL A 177 1.76 1.89 10.05
N ILE A 178 2.34 1.07 9.18
CA ILE A 178 3.79 1.00 8.98
C ILE A 178 4.09 1.28 7.50
N GLY A 179 4.80 2.39 7.30
CA GLY A 179 5.35 2.85 6.03
C GLY A 179 6.77 2.35 5.80
N GLY A 180 7.28 2.55 4.58
CA GLY A 180 8.51 1.93 4.10
C GLY A 180 9.78 2.40 4.80
N ASP A 181 9.81 3.63 5.29
CA ASP A 181 10.93 4.23 6.03
C ASP A 181 10.90 3.92 7.53
N ARG A 182 9.76 3.49 8.07
CA ARG A 182 9.64 2.97 9.45
C ARG A 182 9.93 1.47 9.54
N ALA A 183 9.74 0.73 8.44
CA ALA A 183 9.98 -0.70 8.40
C ALA A 183 11.47 -1.04 8.41
N VAL A 184 11.88 -2.00 9.24
CA VAL A 184 13.26 -2.54 9.24
C VAL A 184 13.61 -3.15 7.88
N ARG A 185 12.62 -3.81 7.26
CA ARG A 185 12.69 -4.32 5.89
C ARG A 185 11.43 -3.95 5.13
N ARG A 186 11.57 -3.52 3.87
CA ARG A 186 10.45 -3.11 3.00
C ARG A 186 9.87 -4.32 2.27
N LYS A 187 8.63 -4.18 1.75
CA LYS A 187 8.09 -5.20 0.83
C LYS A 187 9.04 -5.31 -0.38
N PRO A 188 9.30 -6.51 -0.90
CA PRO A 188 8.56 -7.76 -0.69
C PRO A 188 8.98 -8.61 0.53
N ASP A 189 9.87 -8.13 1.41
CA ASP A 189 10.29 -8.89 2.58
C ASP A 189 9.09 -9.17 3.52
N PRO A 190 8.87 -10.43 3.95
CA PRO A 190 7.74 -10.81 4.79
C PRO A 190 7.82 -10.23 6.21
N GLU A 191 8.97 -9.73 6.66
CA GLU A 191 9.09 -9.06 7.96
C GLU A 191 8.25 -7.78 8.04
N HIS A 192 8.02 -7.09 6.92
CA HIS A 192 7.19 -5.88 6.91
C HIS A 192 5.74 -6.16 7.37
N PRO A 193 4.96 -7.04 6.70
CA PRO A 193 3.63 -7.38 7.17
C PRO A 193 3.64 -8.11 8.52
N ARG A 194 4.72 -8.81 8.90
CA ARG A 194 4.85 -9.42 10.25
C ARG A 194 4.96 -8.36 11.33
N ALA A 195 5.70 -7.27 11.11
CA ALA A 195 5.80 -6.16 12.04
C ALA A 195 4.43 -5.48 12.25
N VAL A 196 3.65 -5.28 11.17
CA VAL A 196 2.29 -4.75 11.28
C VAL A 196 1.40 -5.70 12.09
N LEU A 197 1.47 -7.00 11.82
CA LEU A 197 0.69 -7.99 12.56
C LEU A 197 1.04 -8.00 14.05
N ALA A 198 2.33 -7.97 14.39
CA ALA A 198 2.79 -7.92 15.78
C ALA A 198 2.25 -6.67 16.50
N ALA A 199 2.30 -5.51 15.85
CA ALA A 199 1.78 -4.26 16.39
C ALA A 199 0.25 -4.25 16.57
N LEU A 200 -0.49 -5.07 15.80
CA LEU A 200 -1.93 -5.21 15.97
C LEU A 200 -2.30 -6.04 17.22
N GLY A 201 -1.41 -6.90 17.72
CA GLY A 201 -1.65 -7.92 18.76
C GLY A 201 -2.32 -9.19 18.25
#